data_AF-A0A494YR55-F1
#
_entry.id   AF-A0A494YR55-F1
#
_cell.length_a   1.000
_cell.length_b   1.000
_cell.length_c   1.000
_cell.angle_alpha   90.00
_cell.angle_beta   90.00
_cell.angle_gamma   90.00
#
_symmetry.space_group_name_H-M   'P 1'
#
loop_
_entity.id
_entity.type
_entity.pdbx_description
1 polymer ?
#
loop_
_entity_poly.entity_id
_entity_poly.type
_entity_poly.pdbx_seq_one_letter_code
_entity_poly.pdbx_strand_id
1 'polypeptide(L)'
;MSNIIFNEHQRSLIEMNPNVTSVSDRAIQYTPEFKLKAVQENLQGKGPSQIFREAGFDLEIIGTKKAQSAISRWKKIYQNHGEQGFFEERRGKGSTGRPRKENLSADKKLEKAEARIKLLEAELALPKKARRNGKDGEEETLLTPKEKYQIINETIREHQLKNLTRYLCQVANVSPSGYYKWIQNMEKHTLREEADYQDYLLLKSIYDKAKGKIGYRGFYMALVDVLDKPMNHKKILRLMRKFNLYAKVRRANPYRQLEKATEAHRSIPNHLKREFKQDEPGKVFLTDITYLQYKGSQTAYLSCVKDVATREIVAYELSSTLKMSIVYKTLEKLNTHLDGNLHPEAMIHSDQGIHYTHPEYQRLVKEMGLRQSMSRRGNCLDNAPMESFFGHLKDEIDYKEAESLAELHTLVMDYMNHYNCTRKQWTLKKMTPAAYRSHLIAA
;
A
#
# COMPACT_ATOMS: atom_id res chain seq x y z
N MET A 1 -23.37 -25.47 29.29
CA MET A 1 -22.40 -25.36 30.40
C MET A 1 -22.14 -23.88 30.63
N SER A 2 -22.18 -23.40 31.87
CA SER A 2 -21.90 -21.99 32.18
C SER A 2 -20.40 -21.70 32.01
N ASN A 3 -20.04 -20.66 31.25
CA ASN A 3 -18.66 -20.25 30.97
C ASN A 3 -18.01 -19.43 32.12
N ILE A 4 -18.48 -19.60 33.36
CA ILE A 4 -17.96 -18.88 34.53
C ILE A 4 -16.63 -19.51 34.94
N ILE A 5 -15.58 -18.69 34.96
CA ILE A 5 -14.25 -19.03 35.48
C ILE A 5 -14.11 -18.37 36.84
N PHE A 6 -13.83 -19.17 37.88
CA PHE A 6 -13.68 -18.70 39.24
C PHE A 6 -12.26 -18.19 39.50
N ASN A 7 -12.13 -17.00 40.06
CA ASN A 7 -10.86 -16.50 40.57
C ASN A 7 -10.48 -17.16 41.90
N GLU A 8 -9.25 -16.95 42.37
CA GLU A 8 -8.73 -17.61 43.58
C GLU A 8 -9.56 -17.32 44.84
N HIS A 9 -9.98 -16.07 45.02
CA HIS A 9 -10.84 -15.66 46.13
C HIS A 9 -12.22 -16.33 46.07
N GLN A 10 -12.85 -16.38 44.90
CA GLN A 10 -14.14 -17.05 44.69
C GLN A 10 -14.03 -18.56 44.94
N ARG A 11 -12.92 -19.20 44.55
CA ARG A 11 -12.70 -20.63 44.84
C ARG A 11 -12.60 -20.87 46.34
N SER A 12 -11.81 -20.06 47.05
CA SER A 12 -11.68 -20.15 48.51
C SER A 12 -13.03 -19.98 49.22
N LEU A 13 -13.86 -19.03 48.78
CA LEU A 13 -15.20 -18.84 49.34
C LEU A 13 -16.15 -20.04 49.09
N ILE A 14 -16.08 -20.64 47.90
CA ILE A 14 -16.91 -21.81 47.57
C ILE A 14 -16.43 -23.07 48.32
N GLU A 15 -15.11 -23.23 48.50
CA GLU A 15 -14.51 -24.35 49.24
C GLU A 15 -14.82 -24.32 50.73
N MET A 16 -15.13 -23.16 51.30
CA MET A 16 -15.60 -23.04 52.68
C MET A 16 -17.00 -23.65 52.91
N ASN A 17 -17.77 -23.97 51.86
CA ASN A 17 -19.09 -24.55 52.00
C ASN A 17 -19.00 -26.07 52.27
N PRO A 18 -19.64 -26.61 53.33
CA PRO A 18 -19.57 -28.03 53.68
C PRO A 18 -20.15 -28.98 52.62
N ASN A 19 -20.93 -28.48 51.67
CA ASN A 19 -21.52 -29.25 50.58
C ASN A 19 -20.59 -29.38 49.35
N VAL A 20 -19.35 -28.90 49.45
CA VAL A 20 -18.35 -28.89 48.38
C VAL A 20 -17.18 -29.80 48.72
N THR A 21 -16.79 -30.66 47.78
CA THR A 21 -15.64 -31.56 47.90
C THR A 21 -14.35 -30.94 47.35
N SER A 22 -14.44 -30.23 46.21
CA SER A 22 -13.30 -29.51 45.61
C SER A 22 -13.78 -28.51 44.55
N VAL A 23 -13.00 -27.45 44.31
CA VAL A 23 -13.32 -26.45 43.28
C VAL A 23 -12.15 -26.26 42.31
N SER A 24 -12.42 -26.44 41.02
CA SER A 24 -11.50 -26.04 39.94
C SER A 24 -11.82 -24.61 39.48
N ASP A 25 -10.95 -24.04 38.66
CA ASP A 25 -11.20 -22.81 37.90
C ASP A 25 -12.55 -22.77 37.15
N ARG A 26 -13.16 -23.91 36.82
CA ARG A 26 -14.38 -24.01 35.99
C ARG A 26 -15.47 -24.89 36.59
N ALA A 27 -15.14 -25.81 37.49
CA ALA A 27 -16.06 -26.82 38.00
C ALA A 27 -16.08 -26.86 39.53
N ILE A 28 -17.28 -27.10 40.09
CA ILE A 28 -17.47 -27.37 41.52
C ILE A 28 -17.81 -28.85 41.64
N GLN A 29 -17.10 -29.57 42.50
CA GLN A 29 -17.44 -30.92 42.91
C GLN A 29 -18.23 -30.84 44.21
N TYR A 30 -19.43 -31.43 44.20
CA TYR A 30 -20.34 -31.42 45.33
C TYR A 30 -20.30 -32.77 46.05
N THR A 31 -20.57 -32.75 47.35
CA THR A 31 -20.65 -33.97 48.16
C THR A 31 -21.81 -34.85 47.69
N PRO A 32 -21.67 -36.19 47.72
CA PRO A 32 -22.76 -37.12 47.39
C PRO A 32 -24.05 -36.85 48.19
N GLU A 33 -23.91 -36.54 49.47
CA GLU A 33 -25.00 -36.28 50.41
C GLU A 33 -25.80 -35.05 49.98
N PHE A 34 -25.11 -33.98 49.57
CA PHE A 34 -25.77 -32.77 49.06
C PHE A 34 -26.50 -33.04 47.75
N LYS A 35 -25.92 -33.82 46.82
CA LYS A 35 -26.59 -34.15 45.56
C LYS A 35 -27.90 -34.90 45.78
N LEU A 36 -27.91 -35.84 46.72
CA LEU A 36 -29.09 -36.61 47.08
C LEU A 36 -30.17 -35.70 47.67
N LYS A 37 -29.82 -34.93 48.71
CA LYS A 37 -30.73 -33.95 49.35
C LYS A 37 -31.30 -32.97 48.34
N ALA A 38 -30.46 -32.42 47.47
CA ALA A 38 -30.87 -31.45 46.46
C ALA A 38 -31.82 -32.04 45.41
N VAL A 39 -31.69 -33.32 45.04
CA VAL A 39 -32.65 -33.98 44.13
C VAL A 39 -33.97 -34.27 44.82
N GLN A 40 -33.95 -34.75 46.08
CA GLN A 40 -35.17 -35.00 46.85
C GLN A 40 -35.98 -33.72 47.06
N GLU A 41 -35.33 -32.63 47.45
CA GLU A 41 -35.96 -31.31 47.61
C GLU A 41 -36.51 -30.76 46.27
N ASN A 42 -35.83 -31.04 45.15
CA ASN A 42 -36.34 -30.63 43.84
C ASN A 42 -37.56 -31.46 43.40
N LEU A 43 -37.62 -32.75 43.75
CA LEU A 43 -38.80 -33.59 43.51
C LEU A 43 -40.00 -33.15 44.36
N GLN A 44 -39.75 -32.60 45.55
CA GLN A 44 -40.76 -31.98 46.41
C GLN A 44 -41.21 -30.58 45.93
N GLY A 45 -40.69 -30.10 44.80
CA GLY A 45 -41.15 -28.87 44.16
C GLY A 45 -40.29 -27.63 44.42
N LYS A 46 -39.19 -27.72 45.20
CA LYS A 46 -38.28 -26.57 45.38
C LYS A 46 -37.49 -26.27 44.10
N GLY A 47 -37.35 -24.98 43.78
CA GLY A 47 -36.60 -24.53 42.62
C GLY A 47 -35.07 -24.70 42.79
N PRO A 48 -34.29 -24.96 41.72
CA PRO A 48 -32.84 -25.12 41.82
C PRO A 48 -32.09 -23.97 42.47
N SER A 49 -32.52 -22.73 42.22
CA SER A 49 -31.92 -21.54 42.85
C SER A 49 -32.18 -21.49 44.36
N GLN A 50 -33.37 -21.92 44.80
CA GLN A 50 -33.74 -21.92 46.21
C GLN A 50 -32.93 -22.96 46.99
N ILE A 51 -32.83 -24.18 46.47
CA ILE A 51 -32.05 -25.28 47.07
C ILE A 51 -30.58 -24.88 47.28
N PHE A 52 -29.97 -24.23 46.29
CA PHE A 52 -28.59 -23.78 46.39
C PHE A 52 -28.41 -22.63 47.39
N ARG A 53 -29.36 -21.68 47.47
CA ARG A 53 -29.30 -20.62 48.50
C ARG A 53 -29.45 -21.17 49.91
N GLU A 54 -30.40 -22.08 50.13
CA GLU A 54 -30.63 -22.72 51.43
C GLU A 54 -29.44 -23.58 51.86
N ALA A 55 -28.67 -24.11 50.90
CA ALA A 55 -27.42 -24.84 51.14
C ALA A 55 -26.18 -23.93 51.28
N GLY A 56 -26.36 -22.61 51.37
CA GLY A 56 -25.28 -21.64 51.61
C GLY A 56 -24.44 -21.29 50.38
N PHE A 57 -24.96 -21.49 49.16
CA PHE A 57 -24.28 -21.03 47.95
C PHE A 57 -24.73 -19.63 47.53
N ASP A 58 -23.75 -18.78 47.25
CA ASP A 58 -23.99 -17.49 46.62
C ASP A 58 -24.20 -17.65 45.09
N LEU A 59 -25.45 -17.41 44.65
CA LEU A 59 -25.83 -17.51 43.24
C LEU A 59 -25.27 -16.41 42.35
N GLU A 60 -24.82 -15.29 42.90
CA GLU A 60 -24.11 -14.26 42.14
C GLU A 60 -22.72 -14.77 41.73
N ILE A 61 -22.09 -15.58 42.59
CA ILE A 61 -20.78 -16.18 42.34
C ILE A 61 -20.91 -17.43 41.45
N ILE A 62 -21.75 -18.41 41.83
CA ILE A 62 -21.80 -19.70 41.11
C ILE A 62 -22.64 -19.65 39.82
N GLY A 63 -23.55 -18.68 39.73
CA GLY A 63 -24.48 -18.49 38.62
C GLY A 63 -25.70 -19.41 38.64
N THR A 64 -26.87 -18.83 38.45
CA THR A 64 -28.18 -19.51 38.43
C THR A 64 -28.25 -20.67 37.41
N LYS A 65 -27.68 -20.48 36.22
CA LYS A 65 -27.62 -21.52 35.18
C LYS A 65 -26.79 -22.74 35.59
N LYS A 66 -25.78 -22.56 36.45
CA LYS A 66 -24.92 -23.66 36.93
C LYS A 66 -25.70 -24.53 37.92
N ALA A 67 -26.45 -23.92 38.85
CA ALA A 67 -27.36 -24.62 39.76
C ALA A 67 -28.45 -25.42 39.03
N GLN A 68 -29.14 -24.80 38.06
CA GLN A 68 -30.15 -25.48 37.23
C GLN A 68 -29.57 -26.68 36.47
N SER A 69 -28.40 -26.50 35.85
CA SER A 69 -27.72 -27.58 35.11
C SER A 69 -27.21 -28.69 36.01
N ALA A 70 -26.87 -28.39 37.27
CA ALA A 70 -26.44 -29.38 38.26
C ALA A 70 -27.61 -30.27 38.69
N ILE A 71 -28.74 -29.67 39.12
CA ILE A 71 -29.95 -30.40 39.50
C ILE A 71 -30.47 -31.26 38.34
N SER A 72 -30.53 -30.72 37.12
CA SER A 72 -30.99 -31.49 35.94
C SER A 72 -30.12 -32.74 35.70
N ARG A 73 -28.80 -32.63 35.90
CA ARG A 73 -27.88 -33.75 35.75
C ARG A 73 -28.04 -34.77 36.86
N TRP A 74 -28.19 -34.32 38.11
CA TRP A 74 -28.37 -35.21 39.26
C TRP A 74 -29.71 -35.93 39.21
N LYS A 75 -30.79 -35.26 38.79
CA LYS A 75 -32.10 -35.90 38.58
C LYS A 75 -32.03 -37.06 37.59
N LYS A 76 -31.26 -36.91 36.50
CA LYS A 76 -31.02 -38.01 35.53
C LYS A 76 -30.24 -39.18 36.15
N ILE A 77 -29.25 -38.87 36.98
CA ILE A 77 -28.46 -39.91 37.68
C ILE A 77 -29.37 -40.67 38.66
N TYR A 78 -30.16 -39.95 39.45
CA TYR A 78 -31.11 -40.53 40.40
C TYR A 78 -32.18 -41.38 39.73
N GLN A 79 -32.73 -40.94 38.59
CA GLN A 79 -33.71 -41.71 37.81
C GLN A 79 -33.13 -43.01 37.25
N ASN A 80 -31.86 -43.01 36.82
CA ASN A 80 -31.26 -44.18 36.18
C ASN A 80 -30.66 -45.18 37.18
N HIS A 81 -30.20 -44.71 38.34
CA HIS A 81 -29.34 -45.50 39.24
C HIS A 81 -29.71 -45.37 40.72
N GLY A 82 -30.78 -44.65 41.07
CA GLY A 82 -31.19 -44.44 42.45
C GLY A 82 -30.15 -43.70 43.29
N GLU A 83 -30.23 -43.87 44.61
CA GLU A 83 -29.35 -43.21 45.59
C GLU A 83 -27.88 -43.63 45.44
N GLN A 84 -27.65 -44.92 45.15
CA GLN A 84 -26.30 -45.49 44.96
C GLN A 84 -25.53 -44.83 43.81
N GLY A 85 -26.25 -44.25 42.82
CA GLY A 85 -25.65 -43.54 41.70
C GLY A 85 -24.82 -42.30 42.06
N PHE A 86 -24.95 -41.77 43.28
CA PHE A 86 -24.14 -40.64 43.76
C PHE A 86 -22.90 -41.03 44.56
N PHE A 87 -22.89 -42.24 45.12
CA PHE A 87 -21.79 -42.77 45.93
C PHE A 87 -20.79 -43.58 45.11
N GLU A 88 -21.20 -44.11 43.96
CA GLU A 88 -20.31 -44.85 43.05
C GLU A 88 -19.66 -43.95 41.99
N GLU A 89 -18.32 -43.96 41.90
CA GLU A 89 -17.59 -43.22 40.88
C GLU A 89 -17.69 -43.91 39.50
N ARG A 90 -18.63 -43.43 38.66
CA ARG A 90 -18.92 -43.99 37.33
C ARG A 90 -18.39 -43.17 36.14
N ARG A 91 -17.55 -42.14 36.37
CA ARG A 91 -16.95 -41.36 35.27
C ARG A 91 -16.08 -42.26 34.38
N GLY A 92 -16.49 -42.41 33.11
CA GLY A 92 -15.71 -43.13 32.08
C GLY A 92 -16.21 -44.55 31.74
N LYS A 93 -17.04 -45.17 32.58
CA LYS A 93 -17.63 -46.50 32.30
C LYS A 93 -18.90 -46.33 31.46
N GLY A 94 -18.76 -46.19 30.13
CA GLY A 94 -19.88 -46.12 29.18
C GLY A 94 -19.73 -45.17 27.99
N SER A 95 -18.58 -44.49 27.85
CA SER A 95 -18.31 -43.67 26.65
C SER A 95 -18.01 -44.59 25.47
N THR A 96 -18.99 -44.86 24.59
CA THR A 96 -18.67 -45.28 23.22
C THR A 96 -17.94 -44.10 22.58
N GLY A 97 -16.64 -44.26 22.35
CA GLY A 97 -15.81 -43.20 21.78
C GLY A 97 -16.37 -42.65 20.47
N ARG A 98 -15.84 -41.50 20.03
CA ARG A 98 -16.20 -40.88 18.74
C ARG A 98 -16.14 -41.93 17.61
N PRO A 99 -17.20 -42.09 16.79
CA PRO A 99 -17.19 -43.06 15.69
C PRO A 99 -15.98 -42.85 14.77
N ARG A 100 -15.30 -43.94 14.39
CA ARG A 100 -14.16 -43.91 13.45
C ARG A 100 -14.64 -43.42 12.07
N LYS A 101 -13.77 -42.71 11.34
CA LYS A 101 -14.05 -42.12 10.01
C LYS A 101 -14.53 -43.15 8.97
N GLU A 102 -14.24 -44.43 9.16
CA GLU A 102 -14.51 -45.51 8.20
C GLU A 102 -15.99 -45.93 8.11
N ASN A 103 -16.80 -45.69 9.16
CA ASN A 103 -18.21 -46.11 9.22
C ASN A 103 -19.17 -44.97 8.82
N LEU A 104 -18.93 -44.29 7.71
CA LEU A 104 -19.88 -43.34 7.13
C LEU A 104 -20.90 -44.09 6.27
N SER A 105 -22.21 -43.87 6.50
CA SER A 105 -23.29 -44.36 5.63
C SER A 105 -23.05 -43.98 4.17
N ALA A 106 -23.46 -44.83 3.23
CA ALA A 106 -23.34 -44.59 1.79
C ALA A 106 -23.92 -43.21 1.39
N ASP A 107 -25.07 -42.85 1.97
CA ASP A 107 -25.72 -41.55 1.73
C ASP A 107 -24.83 -40.36 2.14
N LYS A 108 -24.10 -40.49 3.26
CA LYS A 108 -23.16 -39.44 3.72
C LYS A 108 -21.89 -39.38 2.88
N LYS A 109 -21.51 -40.48 2.21
CA LYS A 109 -20.39 -40.46 1.26
C LYS A 109 -20.80 -39.78 -0.04
N LEU A 110 -22.02 -40.03 -0.51
CA LEU A 110 -22.61 -39.39 -1.68
C LEU A 110 -22.75 -37.88 -1.47
N GLU A 111 -23.35 -37.45 -0.35
CA GLU A 111 -23.51 -36.04 0.02
C GLU A 111 -22.16 -35.27 0.03
N LYS A 112 -21.11 -35.92 0.53
CA LYS A 112 -19.74 -35.36 0.55
C LYS A 112 -19.09 -35.32 -0.84
N ALA A 113 -19.36 -36.30 -1.69
CA ALA A 113 -18.84 -36.32 -3.05
C ALA A 113 -19.48 -35.21 -3.89
N GLU A 114 -20.81 -35.05 -3.81
CA GLU A 114 -21.55 -33.98 -4.48
C GLU A 114 -21.10 -32.59 -4.02
N ALA A 115 -20.95 -32.39 -2.70
CA ALA A 115 -20.46 -31.13 -2.16
C ALA A 115 -19.02 -30.81 -2.62
N ARG A 116 -18.18 -31.84 -2.80
CA ARG A 116 -16.82 -31.66 -3.34
C ARG A 116 -16.84 -31.27 -4.81
N ILE A 117 -17.68 -31.91 -5.62
CA ILE A 117 -17.82 -31.59 -7.05
C ILE A 117 -18.25 -30.12 -7.19
N LYS A 118 -19.28 -29.70 -6.46
CA LYS A 118 -19.78 -28.31 -6.48
C LYS A 118 -18.71 -27.28 -6.09
N LEU A 119 -17.88 -27.60 -5.08
CA LEU A 119 -16.77 -26.73 -4.69
C LEU A 119 -15.71 -26.62 -5.79
N LEU A 120 -15.32 -27.75 -6.40
CA LEU A 120 -14.34 -27.78 -7.48
C LEU A 120 -14.85 -27.08 -8.74
N GLU A 121 -16.14 -27.23 -9.07
CA GLU A 121 -16.81 -26.50 -10.15
C GLU A 121 -16.77 -24.99 -9.90
N ALA A 122 -17.07 -24.54 -8.67
CA ALA A 122 -16.96 -23.13 -8.28
C ALA A 122 -15.52 -22.60 -8.34
N GLU A 123 -14.53 -23.42 -7.96
CA GLU A 123 -13.10 -23.08 -8.12
C GLU A 123 -12.69 -22.95 -9.60
N LEU A 124 -13.22 -23.81 -10.48
CA LEU A 124 -12.95 -23.77 -11.93
C LEU A 124 -13.69 -22.63 -12.66
N ALA A 125 -14.85 -22.22 -12.15
CA ALA A 125 -15.66 -21.13 -12.72
C ALA A 125 -15.04 -19.74 -12.51
N LEU A 126 -14.11 -19.60 -11.56
CA LEU A 126 -13.37 -18.36 -11.41
C LEU A 126 -12.48 -18.14 -12.64
N PRO A 127 -12.57 -16.97 -13.32
CA PRO A 127 -11.55 -16.62 -14.30
C PRO A 127 -10.22 -16.70 -13.57
N LYS A 128 -9.26 -17.49 -14.10
CA LYS A 128 -7.89 -17.63 -13.59
C LYS A 128 -7.21 -16.25 -13.58
N LYS A 129 -7.60 -15.37 -12.65
CA LYS A 129 -7.13 -14.00 -12.55
C LYS A 129 -5.72 -14.06 -12.01
N ALA A 130 -4.78 -13.88 -12.95
CA ALA A 130 -3.36 -13.70 -12.75
C ALA A 130 -2.66 -14.90 -12.08
N ARG A 131 -2.07 -15.73 -12.93
CA ARG A 131 -0.94 -16.62 -12.60
C ARG A 131 0.02 -15.89 -11.65
N ARG A 132 0.09 -16.30 -10.38
CA ARG A 132 1.20 -15.93 -9.51
C ARG A 132 2.25 -17.00 -9.71
N ASN A 133 3.32 -16.67 -10.42
CA ASN A 133 4.47 -17.56 -10.51
C ASN A 133 5.04 -17.74 -9.10
N GLY A 134 4.99 -18.97 -8.60
CA GLY A 134 5.79 -19.40 -7.45
C GLY A 134 7.27 -19.23 -7.76
N LYS A 135 8.11 -19.18 -6.71
CA LYS A 135 9.56 -18.99 -6.85
C LYS A 135 10.27 -20.16 -7.57
N ASP A 136 9.59 -21.29 -7.75
CA ASP A 136 10.22 -22.56 -8.11
C ASP A 136 9.72 -23.18 -9.43
N GLY A 137 9.04 -22.41 -10.29
CA GLY A 137 8.69 -22.87 -11.65
C GLY A 137 7.60 -23.96 -11.73
N GLU A 138 7.07 -24.45 -10.62
CA GLU A 138 5.87 -25.28 -10.60
C GLU A 138 4.62 -24.41 -10.76
N GLU A 139 3.84 -24.66 -11.82
CA GLU A 139 2.56 -24.00 -12.09
C GLU A 139 1.46 -24.47 -11.13
N GLU A 140 1.58 -24.18 -9.83
CA GLU A 140 0.49 -24.43 -8.88
C GLU A 140 -0.34 -23.15 -8.68
N THR A 141 -1.58 -23.16 -9.18
CA THR A 141 -2.58 -22.10 -8.96
C THR A 141 -2.97 -22.00 -7.49
N LEU A 142 -2.20 -21.28 -6.69
CA LEU A 142 -2.50 -21.09 -5.27
C LEU A 142 -3.48 -19.92 -5.07
N LEU A 143 -4.78 -20.23 -5.09
CA LEU A 143 -5.83 -19.34 -4.56
C LEU A 143 -5.46 -18.93 -3.13
N THR A 144 -5.61 -17.64 -2.82
CA THR A 144 -5.37 -17.13 -1.47
C THR A 144 -6.40 -17.71 -0.49
N PRO A 145 -6.07 -17.85 0.81
CA PRO A 145 -7.04 -18.32 1.80
C PRO A 145 -8.35 -17.51 1.82
N LYS A 146 -8.29 -16.21 1.52
CA LYS A 146 -9.47 -15.33 1.43
C LYS A 146 -10.39 -15.74 0.28
N GLU A 147 -9.83 -15.95 -0.91
CA GLU A 147 -10.59 -16.40 -2.09
C GLU A 147 -11.22 -17.77 -1.84
N LYS A 148 -10.47 -18.69 -1.24
CA LYS A 148 -11.00 -20.00 -0.82
C LYS A 148 -12.17 -19.87 0.16
N TYR A 149 -12.09 -19.00 1.16
CA TYR A 149 -13.21 -18.76 2.08
C TYR A 149 -14.42 -18.15 1.39
N GLN A 150 -14.21 -17.28 0.40
CA GLN A 150 -15.28 -16.69 -0.39
C GLN A 150 -16.03 -17.75 -1.20
N ILE A 151 -15.29 -18.59 -1.94
CA ILE A 151 -15.86 -19.70 -2.74
C ILE A 151 -16.66 -20.63 -1.82
N ILE A 152 -16.07 -21.07 -0.69
CA ILE A 152 -16.77 -21.93 0.28
C ILE A 152 -18.08 -21.29 0.74
N ASN A 153 -18.10 -19.99 1.01
CA ASN A 153 -19.31 -19.30 1.45
C ASN A 153 -20.36 -19.17 0.34
N GLU A 154 -19.95 -18.90 -0.90
CA GLU A 154 -20.83 -18.86 -2.08
C GLU A 154 -21.45 -20.24 -2.32
N THR A 155 -20.63 -21.30 -2.41
CA THR A 155 -21.08 -22.69 -2.58
C THR A 155 -22.03 -23.14 -1.46
N ILE A 156 -21.77 -22.77 -0.19
CA ILE A 156 -22.66 -23.10 0.93
C ILE A 156 -24.01 -22.38 0.79
N ARG A 157 -24.03 -21.13 0.32
CA ARG A 157 -25.27 -20.35 0.17
C ARG A 157 -26.10 -20.83 -1.01
N GLU A 158 -25.48 -21.05 -2.17
CA GLU A 158 -26.14 -21.47 -3.40
C GLU A 158 -26.72 -22.88 -3.29
N HIS A 159 -25.97 -23.81 -2.69
CA HIS A 159 -26.37 -25.22 -2.59
C HIS A 159 -26.85 -25.63 -1.20
N GLN A 160 -27.05 -24.68 -0.28
CA GLN A 160 -27.57 -24.89 1.08
C GLN A 160 -26.78 -25.89 1.95
N LEU A 161 -25.46 -26.01 1.73
CA LEU A 161 -24.58 -27.03 2.33
C LEU A 161 -24.08 -26.67 3.75
N LYS A 162 -24.94 -26.11 4.61
CA LYS A 162 -24.56 -25.54 5.93
C LYS A 162 -23.86 -26.53 6.88
N ASN A 163 -24.15 -27.82 6.77
CA ASN A 163 -23.57 -28.86 7.62
C ASN A 163 -22.19 -29.36 7.16
N LEU A 164 -21.74 -28.93 5.97
CA LEU A 164 -20.51 -29.41 5.34
C LEU A 164 -19.36 -28.38 5.37
N THR A 165 -19.52 -27.24 6.05
CA THR A 165 -18.49 -26.18 6.12
C THR A 165 -17.11 -26.71 6.52
N ARG A 166 -17.04 -27.58 7.54
CA ARG A 166 -15.76 -28.16 7.99
C ARG A 166 -15.14 -29.10 6.94
N TYR A 167 -15.99 -29.81 6.20
CA TYR A 167 -15.55 -30.70 5.13
C TYR A 167 -15.05 -29.88 3.93
N LEU A 168 -15.78 -28.84 3.50
CA LEU A 168 -15.37 -27.94 2.42
C LEU A 168 -14.07 -27.20 2.75
N CYS A 169 -13.90 -26.73 3.99
CA CYS A 169 -12.62 -26.16 4.45
C CYS A 169 -11.47 -27.17 4.36
N GLN A 170 -11.72 -28.44 4.70
CA GLN A 170 -10.72 -29.50 4.58
C GLN A 170 -10.36 -29.78 3.12
N VAL A 171 -11.35 -29.81 2.21
CA VAL A 171 -11.13 -30.01 0.77
C VAL A 171 -10.30 -28.87 0.18
N ALA A 172 -10.59 -27.62 0.53
CA ALA A 172 -9.84 -26.45 0.06
C ALA A 172 -8.49 -26.23 0.79
N ASN A 173 -8.14 -27.10 1.73
CA ASN A 173 -6.94 -27.00 2.58
C ASN A 173 -6.84 -25.67 3.37
N VAL A 174 -7.93 -25.27 4.03
CA VAL A 174 -8.02 -24.06 4.87
C VAL A 174 -8.66 -24.35 6.23
N SER A 175 -8.38 -23.49 7.23
CA SER A 175 -8.88 -23.69 8.59
C SER A 175 -10.36 -23.29 8.74
N PRO A 176 -11.22 -24.11 9.38
CA PRO A 176 -12.59 -23.72 9.70
C PRO A 176 -12.70 -22.51 10.64
N SER A 177 -11.77 -22.38 11.59
CA SER A 177 -11.71 -21.21 12.49
C SER A 177 -11.40 -19.92 11.73
N GLY A 178 -10.51 -19.98 10.74
CA GLY A 178 -10.25 -18.87 9.82
C GLY A 178 -11.45 -18.50 8.96
N TYR A 179 -12.22 -19.49 8.47
CA TYR A 179 -13.47 -19.25 7.73
C TYR A 179 -14.47 -18.46 8.57
N TYR A 180 -14.78 -18.89 9.80
CA TYR A 180 -15.74 -18.16 10.64
C TYR A 180 -15.24 -16.78 11.03
N LYS A 181 -13.92 -16.62 11.29
CA LYS A 181 -13.33 -15.30 11.51
C LYS A 181 -13.45 -14.41 10.27
N TRP A 182 -13.31 -14.96 9.07
CA TRP A 182 -13.52 -14.24 7.82
C TRP A 182 -14.98 -13.82 7.65
N ILE A 183 -15.95 -14.70 7.92
CA ILE A 183 -17.39 -14.37 7.93
C ILE A 183 -17.69 -13.20 8.87
N GLN A 184 -17.19 -13.25 10.11
CA GLN A 184 -17.40 -12.19 11.11
C GLN A 184 -16.83 -10.83 10.68
N ASN A 185 -15.79 -10.82 9.84
CA ASN A 185 -15.16 -9.60 9.35
C ASN A 185 -15.59 -9.26 7.92
N MET A 186 -16.52 -10.01 7.32
CA MET A 186 -16.94 -9.84 5.92
C MET A 186 -17.43 -8.43 5.65
N GLU A 187 -18.31 -7.92 6.51
CA GLU A 187 -18.83 -6.55 6.41
C GLU A 187 -17.71 -5.51 6.43
N LYS A 188 -16.74 -5.65 7.35
CA LYS A 188 -15.56 -4.77 7.41
C LYS A 188 -14.69 -4.87 6.15
N HIS A 189 -14.59 -6.06 5.55
CA HIS A 189 -13.88 -6.24 4.29
C HIS A 189 -14.60 -5.55 3.13
N THR A 190 -15.92 -5.71 3.03
CA THR A 190 -16.74 -5.06 2.00
C THR A 190 -16.67 -3.54 2.11
N LEU A 191 -16.85 -2.98 3.31
CA LEU A 191 -16.73 -1.54 3.56
C LEU A 191 -15.34 -1.01 3.17
N ARG A 192 -14.29 -1.78 3.46
CA ARG A 192 -12.92 -1.42 3.06
C ARG A 192 -12.71 -1.50 1.55
N GLU A 193 -13.32 -2.47 0.87
CA GLU A 193 -13.23 -2.59 -0.59
C GLU A 193 -13.97 -1.46 -1.31
N GLU A 194 -15.13 -1.06 -0.80
CA GLU A 194 -15.85 0.12 -1.27
C GLU A 194 -15.01 1.39 -1.09
N ALA A 195 -14.46 1.60 0.12
CA ALA A 195 -13.56 2.74 0.37
C ALA A 195 -12.31 2.73 -0.52
N ASP A 196 -11.72 1.55 -0.76
CA ASP A 196 -10.61 1.40 -1.70
C ASP A 196 -11.01 1.75 -3.15
N TYR A 197 -12.25 1.46 -3.55
CA TYR A 197 -12.77 1.75 -4.87
C TYR A 197 -13.02 3.26 -5.05
N GLN A 198 -13.60 3.92 -4.04
CA GLN A 198 -13.75 5.38 -4.03
C GLN A 198 -12.39 6.10 -4.11
N ASP A 199 -11.41 5.66 -3.32
CA ASP A 199 -10.04 6.16 -3.41
C ASP A 199 -9.43 5.93 -4.80
N TYR A 200 -9.72 4.77 -5.41
CA TYR A 200 -9.26 4.46 -6.75
C TYR A 200 -9.87 5.38 -7.80
N LEU A 201 -11.16 5.71 -7.72
CA LEU A 201 -11.79 6.66 -8.65
C LEU A 201 -11.12 8.04 -8.59
N LEU A 202 -10.78 8.50 -7.39
CA LEU A 202 -10.02 9.73 -7.21
C LEU A 202 -8.63 9.62 -7.86
N LEU A 203 -7.87 8.55 -7.55
CA LEU A 203 -6.56 8.32 -8.18
C LEU A 203 -6.66 8.21 -9.71
N LYS A 204 -7.69 7.55 -10.23
CA LYS A 204 -7.94 7.36 -11.65
C LYS A 204 -8.18 8.70 -12.35
N SER A 205 -8.98 9.59 -11.76
CA SER A 205 -9.20 10.94 -12.31
C SER A 205 -7.90 11.74 -12.43
N ILE A 206 -7.00 11.65 -11.44
CA ILE A 206 -5.69 12.31 -11.46
C ILE A 206 -4.77 11.64 -12.48
N TYR A 207 -4.80 10.30 -12.56
CA TYR A 207 -4.00 9.51 -13.49
C TYR A 207 -4.33 9.84 -14.95
N ASP A 208 -5.62 9.95 -15.28
CA ASP A 208 -6.11 10.22 -16.62
C ASP A 208 -5.80 11.67 -17.03
N LYS A 209 -5.98 12.64 -16.12
CA LYS A 209 -5.51 14.03 -16.32
C LYS A 209 -3.99 14.08 -16.60
N ALA A 210 -3.21 13.23 -15.95
CA ALA A 210 -1.77 13.12 -16.16
C ALA A 210 -1.36 12.18 -17.31
N LYS A 211 -2.29 11.74 -18.17
CA LYS A 211 -2.07 10.82 -19.30
C LYS A 211 -1.31 9.53 -18.93
N GLY A 212 -1.43 9.08 -17.67
CA GLY A 212 -0.74 7.91 -17.13
C GLY A 212 0.77 8.05 -16.92
N LYS A 213 1.29 9.28 -16.90
CA LYS A 213 2.71 9.58 -16.63
C LYS A 213 3.00 9.79 -15.12
N ILE A 214 1.97 9.77 -14.27
CA ILE A 214 2.09 10.03 -12.83
C ILE A 214 2.40 8.76 -12.02
N GLY A 215 3.40 8.86 -11.13
CA GLY A 215 3.75 7.82 -10.16
C GLY A 215 3.24 8.10 -8.74
N TYR A 216 3.53 7.20 -7.80
CA TYR A 216 3.02 7.29 -6.41
C TYR A 216 3.41 8.59 -5.68
N ARG A 217 4.60 9.15 -5.96
CA ARG A 217 5.03 10.44 -5.38
C ARG A 217 4.20 11.59 -5.91
N GLY A 218 3.90 11.58 -7.22
CA GLY A 218 3.03 12.56 -7.85
C GLY A 218 1.62 12.50 -7.29
N PHE A 219 1.05 11.29 -7.14
CA PHE A 219 -0.24 11.12 -6.48
C PHE A 219 -0.25 11.69 -5.07
N TYR A 220 0.76 11.38 -4.26
CA TYR A 220 0.83 11.93 -2.91
C TYR A 220 0.84 13.46 -2.92
N MET A 221 1.64 14.10 -3.78
CA MET A 221 1.70 15.56 -3.85
C MET A 221 0.39 16.18 -4.34
N ALA A 222 -0.29 15.57 -5.31
CA ALA A 222 -1.60 16.02 -5.78
C ALA A 222 -2.69 15.87 -4.72
N LEU A 223 -2.65 14.80 -3.93
CA LEU A 223 -3.64 14.53 -2.88
C LEU A 223 -3.48 15.41 -1.64
N VAL A 224 -2.27 15.89 -1.35
CA VAL A 224 -2.02 16.81 -0.23
C VAL A 224 -2.79 18.13 -0.41
N ASP A 225 -3.01 18.58 -1.64
CA ASP A 225 -3.71 19.84 -1.91
C ASP A 225 -5.23 19.69 -1.91
N VAL A 226 -5.73 18.48 -2.20
CA VAL A 226 -7.15 18.21 -2.38
C VAL A 226 -7.80 17.68 -1.11
N LEU A 227 -7.03 16.97 -0.27
CA LEU A 227 -7.54 16.33 0.94
C LEU A 227 -7.04 17.03 2.19
N ASP A 228 -7.95 17.28 3.13
CA ASP A 228 -7.62 17.75 4.48
C ASP A 228 -6.64 16.81 5.21
N LYS A 229 -6.76 15.50 4.96
CA LYS A 229 -5.81 14.49 5.43
C LYS A 229 -5.19 13.73 4.25
N PRO A 230 -3.87 13.86 4.00
CA PRO A 230 -3.24 13.24 2.85
C PRO A 230 -3.22 11.72 2.97
N MET A 231 -3.57 11.05 1.88
CA MET A 231 -3.50 9.60 1.78
C MET A 231 -2.05 9.11 1.96
N ASN A 232 -1.84 8.13 2.84
CA ASN A 232 -0.51 7.56 3.06
C ASN A 232 0.06 6.95 1.76
N HIS A 233 1.33 7.24 1.44
CA HIS A 233 2.02 6.71 0.26
C HIS A 233 1.98 5.18 0.13
N LYS A 234 1.96 4.44 1.26
CA LYS A 234 1.81 2.97 1.26
C LYS A 234 0.41 2.54 0.80
N LYS A 235 -0.62 3.30 1.14
CA LYS A 235 -2.00 3.06 0.68
C LYS A 235 -2.09 3.32 -0.82
N ILE A 236 -1.54 4.44 -1.31
CA ILE A 236 -1.46 4.77 -2.74
C ILE A 236 -0.77 3.62 -3.51
N LEU A 237 0.41 3.19 -3.07
CA LEU A 237 1.14 2.07 -3.71
C LEU A 237 0.34 0.78 -3.75
N ARG A 238 -0.37 0.46 -2.67
CA ARG A 238 -1.24 -0.74 -2.60
C ARG A 238 -2.40 -0.62 -3.59
N LEU A 239 -3.05 0.54 -3.69
CA LEU A 239 -4.15 0.77 -4.62
C LEU A 239 -3.66 0.73 -6.07
N MET A 240 -2.51 1.35 -6.36
CA MET A 240 -1.88 1.27 -7.68
C MET A 240 -1.65 -0.17 -8.12
N ARG A 241 -1.12 -1.03 -7.24
CA ARG A 241 -0.93 -2.47 -7.52
C ARG A 241 -2.26 -3.21 -7.65
N LYS A 242 -3.24 -2.92 -6.79
CA LYS A 242 -4.58 -3.56 -6.79
C LYS A 242 -5.32 -3.30 -8.11
N PHE A 243 -5.22 -2.08 -8.64
CA PHE A 243 -5.95 -1.63 -9.83
C PHE A 243 -5.07 -1.48 -11.08
N ASN A 244 -3.84 -2.01 -11.05
CA ASN A 244 -2.89 -2.00 -12.17
C ASN A 244 -2.58 -0.59 -12.74
N LEU A 245 -2.49 0.42 -11.87
CA LEU A 245 -2.01 1.76 -12.24
C LEU A 245 -0.48 1.78 -12.21
N TYR A 246 0.15 1.70 -13.38
CA TYR A 246 1.61 1.77 -13.53
C TYR A 246 2.01 2.99 -14.34
N ALA A 247 2.89 3.83 -13.78
CA ALA A 247 3.44 4.96 -14.50
C ALA A 247 4.22 4.46 -15.72
N LYS A 248 3.94 5.03 -16.90
CA LYS A 248 4.73 4.79 -18.11
C LYS A 248 6.09 5.47 -17.95
N VAL A 249 7.08 4.76 -17.42
CA VAL A 249 8.46 5.27 -17.27
C VAL A 249 9.33 4.74 -18.41
N ARG A 250 10.30 5.54 -18.90
CA ARG A 250 11.35 5.05 -19.80
C ARG A 250 12.04 3.82 -19.21
N ARG A 251 12.25 2.80 -20.04
CA ARG A 251 13.32 1.81 -19.78
C ARG A 251 14.66 2.52 -20.03
N ALA A 252 15.59 2.36 -19.10
CA ALA A 252 16.96 2.83 -19.31
C ALA A 252 17.49 2.20 -20.61
N ASN A 253 17.96 3.02 -21.55
CA ASN A 253 18.57 2.52 -22.78
C ASN A 253 20.02 2.12 -22.46
N PRO A 254 20.39 0.83 -22.54
CA PRO A 254 21.73 0.36 -22.20
C PRO A 254 22.85 1.00 -23.06
N TYR A 255 22.51 1.47 -24.27
CA TYR A 255 23.49 1.93 -25.25
C TYR A 255 24.09 3.32 -25.00
N ARG A 256 23.53 4.14 -24.11
CA ARG A 256 24.03 5.51 -23.84
C ARG A 256 25.21 5.58 -22.85
N GLN A 257 25.76 4.45 -22.42
CA GLN A 257 26.89 4.39 -21.49
C GLN A 257 28.27 4.41 -22.16
N LEU A 258 28.36 4.46 -23.50
CA LEU A 258 29.63 4.47 -24.21
C LEU A 258 29.70 5.64 -25.19
N GLU A 259 30.38 6.71 -24.80
CA GLU A 259 31.16 7.52 -25.75
C GLU A 259 32.21 8.31 -24.96
N LYS A 260 33.46 7.85 -25.05
CA LYS A 260 34.64 8.48 -24.43
C LYS A 260 35.22 9.53 -25.38
N ALA A 261 35.71 10.61 -24.78
CA ALA A 261 36.25 11.79 -25.44
C ALA A 261 37.64 11.57 -26.06
N THR A 262 37.87 12.21 -27.21
CA THR A 262 39.21 12.52 -27.73
C THR A 262 39.37 14.03 -27.95
N GLU A 263 40.57 14.48 -27.56
CA GLU A 263 41.30 15.71 -27.88
C GLU A 263 40.78 17.08 -27.39
N ALA A 264 41.77 17.86 -26.94
CA ALA A 264 41.65 19.04 -26.11
C ALA A 264 41.93 20.31 -26.91
N HIS A 265 40.99 21.27 -26.86
CA HIS A 265 41.25 22.66 -27.17
C HIS A 265 40.78 23.56 -26.01
N ARG A 266 41.48 24.70 -25.86
CA ARG A 266 41.36 25.77 -24.85
C ARG A 266 40.36 25.51 -23.71
N SER A 267 40.88 25.11 -22.55
CA SER A 267 40.08 24.81 -21.38
C SER A 267 39.81 26.05 -20.52
N ILE A 268 38.54 26.29 -20.17
CA ILE A 268 38.17 27.08 -18.99
C ILE A 268 38.09 26.11 -17.80
N PRO A 269 38.62 26.46 -16.62
CA PRO A 269 38.56 25.59 -15.44
C PRO A 269 37.11 25.28 -15.00
N ASN A 270 36.89 24.03 -14.57
CA ASN A 270 35.63 23.61 -13.93
C ASN A 270 35.59 24.11 -12.48
N HIS A 271 34.77 25.13 -12.22
CA HIS A 271 34.60 25.71 -10.89
C HIS A 271 33.48 25.05 -10.07
N LEU A 272 32.51 24.39 -10.72
CA LEU A 272 31.34 23.80 -10.06
C LEU A 272 31.66 22.50 -9.30
N LYS A 273 32.60 21.70 -9.81
CA LYS A 273 33.06 20.43 -9.16
C LYS A 273 31.92 19.50 -8.66
N ARG A 274 30.74 19.54 -9.29
CA ARG A 274 29.52 18.79 -8.94
C ARG A 274 28.87 19.18 -7.61
N GLU A 275 29.14 20.38 -7.09
CA GLU A 275 28.50 20.93 -5.90
C GLU A 275 27.09 21.47 -6.24
N PHE A 276 26.17 20.57 -6.57
CA PHE A 276 24.78 20.91 -6.94
C PHE A 276 23.86 21.16 -5.72
N LYS A 277 24.38 21.00 -4.50
CA LYS A 277 23.65 21.35 -3.27
C LYS A 277 24.00 22.78 -2.92
N GLN A 278 23.36 23.71 -3.61
CA GLN A 278 23.45 25.13 -3.32
C GLN A 278 22.07 25.58 -2.87
N ASP A 279 22.00 26.37 -1.81
CA ASP A 279 20.74 26.87 -1.26
C ASP A 279 20.55 28.37 -1.54
N GLU A 280 21.47 28.99 -2.29
CA GLU A 280 21.44 30.41 -2.68
C GLU A 280 20.90 30.56 -4.12
N PRO A 281 19.68 31.11 -4.31
CA PRO A 281 19.14 31.41 -5.63
C PRO A 281 20.04 32.35 -6.43
N GLY A 282 20.14 32.13 -7.74
CA GLY A 282 20.89 32.98 -8.65
C GLY A 282 22.43 32.89 -8.59
N LYS A 283 22.98 32.04 -7.70
CA LYS A 283 24.43 31.85 -7.57
C LYS A 283 25.03 30.94 -8.65
N VAL A 284 24.34 29.86 -9.02
CA VAL A 284 24.82 28.91 -10.03
C VAL A 284 23.73 28.60 -11.03
N PHE A 285 24.03 28.88 -12.30
CA PHE A 285 23.22 28.52 -13.44
C PHE A 285 23.86 27.39 -14.22
N LEU A 286 23.07 26.42 -14.66
CA LEU A 286 23.45 25.42 -15.66
C LEU A 286 22.85 25.81 -17.01
N THR A 287 23.57 25.61 -18.10
CA THR A 287 23.04 25.77 -19.45
C THR A 287 23.41 24.61 -20.35
N ASP A 288 22.49 24.24 -21.23
CA ASP A 288 22.66 23.16 -22.19
C ASP A 288 21.67 23.29 -23.35
N ILE A 289 21.92 22.56 -24.45
CA ILE A 289 21.06 22.47 -25.62
C ILE A 289 20.62 21.01 -25.81
N THR A 290 19.32 20.82 -26.02
CA THR A 290 18.77 19.54 -26.46
C THR A 290 18.13 19.67 -27.84
N TYR A 291 18.14 18.59 -28.62
CA TYR A 291 17.34 18.48 -29.85
C TYR A 291 15.96 17.86 -29.57
N LEU A 292 14.96 18.31 -30.32
CA LEU A 292 13.57 17.84 -30.34
C LEU A 292 13.19 17.52 -31.80
N GLN A 293 13.04 16.23 -32.10
CA GLN A 293 12.56 15.77 -33.40
C GLN A 293 11.03 15.70 -33.40
N TYR A 294 10.38 16.53 -34.21
CA TYR A 294 8.92 16.60 -34.35
C TYR A 294 8.48 16.07 -35.71
N LYS A 295 7.18 16.13 -36.01
CA LYS A 295 6.56 15.46 -37.16
C LYS A 295 7.25 15.80 -38.49
N GLY A 296 7.41 14.80 -39.34
CA GLY A 296 8.08 14.93 -40.63
C GLY A 296 9.62 14.95 -40.55
N SER A 297 10.20 14.35 -39.50
CA SER A 297 11.66 14.27 -39.28
C SER A 297 12.36 15.64 -39.16
N GLN A 298 11.60 16.68 -38.84
CA GLN A 298 12.14 18.01 -38.59
C GLN A 298 12.77 18.07 -37.21
N THR A 299 13.85 18.82 -37.07
CA THR A 299 14.59 18.96 -35.80
C THR A 299 14.58 20.41 -35.35
N ALA A 300 14.13 20.63 -34.13
CA ALA A 300 14.33 21.88 -33.40
C ALA A 300 15.36 21.68 -32.28
N TYR A 301 15.95 22.78 -31.84
CA TYR A 301 16.94 22.85 -30.78
C TYR A 301 16.40 23.74 -29.67
N LEU A 302 16.50 23.28 -28.43
CA LEU A 302 16.04 23.99 -27.25
C LEU A 302 17.25 24.25 -26.35
N SER A 303 17.63 25.51 -26.21
CA SER A 303 18.62 25.95 -25.24
C SER A 303 17.90 26.38 -23.95
N CYS A 304 18.40 25.96 -22.80
CA CYS A 304 17.84 26.30 -21.50
C CYS A 304 18.91 26.78 -20.53
N VAL A 305 18.51 27.59 -19.57
CA VAL A 305 19.28 27.98 -18.39
C VAL A 305 18.47 27.62 -17.15
N LYS A 306 19.11 26.92 -16.21
CA LYS A 306 18.51 26.40 -15.00
C LYS A 306 19.27 26.91 -13.78
N ASP A 307 18.58 27.50 -12.82
CA ASP A 307 19.15 27.79 -11.51
C ASP A 307 19.28 26.48 -10.72
N VAL A 308 20.46 26.21 -10.16
CA VAL A 308 20.75 24.98 -9.41
C VAL A 308 19.98 24.91 -8.09
N ALA A 309 19.90 26.02 -7.36
CA ALA A 309 19.33 26.07 -6.02
C ALA A 309 17.80 25.91 -6.07
N THR A 310 17.16 26.70 -6.94
CA THR A 310 15.69 26.71 -7.08
C THR A 310 15.19 25.60 -8.00
N ARG A 311 16.07 25.11 -8.90
CA ARG A 311 15.78 24.21 -10.02
C ARG A 311 14.90 24.81 -11.10
N GLU A 312 14.65 26.11 -11.05
CA GLU A 312 13.81 26.81 -12.02
C GLU A 312 14.51 26.93 -13.36
N ILE A 313 13.76 26.82 -14.46
CA ILE A 313 14.24 27.20 -15.78
C ILE A 313 14.02 28.70 -15.93
N VAL A 314 15.10 29.46 -15.81
CA VAL A 314 15.08 30.94 -15.78
C VAL A 314 15.11 31.56 -17.18
N ALA A 315 15.65 30.83 -18.17
CA ALA A 315 15.64 31.26 -19.57
C ALA A 315 15.62 30.05 -20.51
N TYR A 316 14.99 30.21 -21.67
CA TYR A 316 15.03 29.21 -22.74
C TYR A 316 14.76 29.82 -24.12
N GLU A 317 15.32 29.22 -25.17
CA GLU A 317 15.06 29.57 -26.57
C GLU A 317 14.89 28.31 -27.41
N LEU A 318 13.84 28.27 -28.24
CA LEU A 318 13.60 27.23 -29.23
C LEU A 318 13.96 27.77 -30.62
N SER A 319 14.75 27.02 -31.38
CA SER A 319 15.15 27.38 -32.74
C SER A 319 15.10 26.18 -33.68
N SER A 320 14.83 26.41 -34.96
CA SER A 320 15.02 25.41 -36.02
C SER A 320 16.49 25.24 -36.43
N THR A 321 17.40 26.07 -35.91
CA THR A 321 18.82 26.05 -36.27
C THR A 321 19.71 25.95 -35.03
N LEU A 322 20.80 25.18 -35.14
CA LEU A 322 21.83 25.07 -34.09
C LEU A 322 22.91 26.18 -34.23
N LYS A 323 22.56 27.34 -34.79
CA LYS A 323 23.49 28.47 -34.94
C LYS A 323 23.74 29.15 -33.59
N MET A 324 24.82 29.94 -33.50
CA MET A 324 25.16 30.73 -32.31
C MET A 324 24.02 31.63 -31.81
N SER A 325 23.11 32.05 -32.70
CA SER A 325 21.96 32.89 -32.34
C SER A 325 21.07 32.27 -31.26
N ILE A 326 21.00 30.92 -31.15
CA ILE A 326 20.19 30.29 -30.10
C ILE A 326 20.71 30.63 -28.70
N VAL A 327 22.02 30.48 -28.47
CA VAL A 327 22.62 30.73 -27.15
C VAL A 327 22.67 32.22 -26.82
N TYR A 328 22.83 33.09 -27.83
CA TYR A 328 22.79 34.54 -27.62
C TYR A 328 21.40 35.01 -27.17
N LYS A 329 20.34 34.54 -27.83
CA LYS A 329 18.96 34.84 -27.42
C LYS A 329 18.64 34.26 -26.04
N THR A 330 19.16 33.09 -25.72
CA THR A 330 19.01 32.51 -24.38
C THR A 330 19.69 33.36 -23.32
N LEU A 331 20.91 33.88 -23.58
CA LEU A 331 21.58 34.82 -22.68
C LEU A 331 20.83 36.14 -22.55
N GLU A 332 20.29 36.68 -23.64
CA GLU A 332 19.45 37.89 -23.61
C GLU A 332 18.24 37.70 -22.69
N LYS A 333 17.51 36.59 -22.83
CA LYS A 333 16.39 36.25 -21.94
C LYS A 333 16.83 36.06 -20.49
N LEU A 334 18.00 35.47 -20.25
CA LEU A 334 18.57 35.35 -18.91
C LEU A 334 18.87 36.73 -18.33
N ASN A 335 19.48 37.62 -19.10
CA ASN A 335 19.79 38.98 -18.67
C ASN A 335 18.51 39.75 -18.27
N THR A 336 17.46 39.64 -19.10
CA THR A 336 16.14 40.21 -18.80
C THR A 336 15.52 39.60 -17.53
N HIS A 337 15.68 38.29 -17.32
CA HIS A 337 15.17 37.63 -16.11
C HIS A 337 15.90 38.10 -14.84
N LEU A 338 17.21 38.32 -14.93
CA LEU A 338 18.01 38.80 -13.80
C LEU A 338 17.67 40.24 -13.45
N ASP A 339 17.35 41.08 -14.44
CA ASP A 339 16.92 42.48 -14.26
C ASP A 339 17.87 43.27 -13.32
N GLY A 340 19.18 43.07 -13.50
CA GLY A 340 20.22 43.68 -12.66
C GLY A 340 20.43 43.04 -11.27
N ASN A 341 19.56 42.11 -10.84
CA ASN A 341 19.69 41.37 -9.59
C ASN A 341 20.65 40.18 -9.75
N LEU A 342 21.94 40.49 -9.86
CA LEU A 342 23.00 39.48 -10.00
C LEU A 342 23.65 39.18 -8.64
N HIS A 343 23.74 37.89 -8.30
CA HIS A 343 24.54 37.46 -7.15
C HIS A 343 26.03 37.79 -7.37
N PRO A 344 26.78 38.29 -6.37
CA PRO A 344 28.20 38.64 -6.54
C PRO A 344 29.09 37.50 -7.03
N GLU A 345 28.71 36.27 -6.67
CA GLU A 345 29.41 35.04 -7.08
C GLU A 345 28.68 34.28 -8.22
N ALA A 346 27.77 34.95 -8.93
CA ALA A 346 26.96 34.31 -9.97
C ALA A 346 27.84 33.67 -11.05
N MET A 347 27.59 32.38 -11.32
CA MET A 347 28.29 31.63 -12.36
C MET A 347 27.33 30.94 -13.30
N ILE A 348 27.77 30.76 -14.56
CA ILE A 348 27.08 29.94 -15.54
C ILE A 348 27.99 28.77 -15.93
N HIS A 349 27.44 27.56 -15.83
CA HIS A 349 28.13 26.31 -16.09
C HIS A 349 27.54 25.62 -17.32
N SER A 350 28.42 25.23 -18.25
CA SER A 350 28.04 24.50 -19.46
C SER A 350 29.00 23.33 -19.72
N ASP A 351 28.70 22.52 -20.73
CA ASP A 351 29.71 21.64 -21.31
C ASP A 351 30.69 22.41 -22.19
N GLN A 352 31.68 21.69 -22.76
CA GLN A 352 32.66 22.25 -23.71
C GLN A 352 32.13 22.22 -25.16
N GLY A 353 30.83 22.43 -25.36
CA GLY A 353 30.24 22.59 -26.67
C GLY A 353 30.78 23.81 -27.42
N ILE A 354 30.80 23.74 -28.75
CA ILE A 354 31.31 24.81 -29.62
C ILE A 354 30.66 26.16 -29.30
N HIS A 355 29.37 26.16 -28.98
CA HIS A 355 28.61 27.37 -28.62
C HIS A 355 29.16 28.06 -27.39
N TYR A 356 29.51 27.32 -26.34
CA TYR A 356 29.95 27.89 -25.07
C TYR A 356 31.44 28.27 -25.07
N THR A 357 32.22 27.64 -25.95
CA THR A 357 33.64 28.00 -26.17
C THR A 357 33.83 29.20 -27.11
N HIS A 358 32.78 29.65 -27.80
CA HIS A 358 32.86 30.73 -28.78
C HIS A 358 33.21 32.08 -28.11
N PRO A 359 34.19 32.86 -28.60
CA PRO A 359 34.66 34.08 -27.94
C PRO A 359 33.56 35.10 -27.65
N GLU A 360 32.62 35.27 -28.58
CA GLU A 360 31.51 36.19 -28.42
C GLU A 360 30.54 35.77 -27.30
N TYR A 361 30.32 34.47 -27.10
CA TYR A 361 29.54 33.96 -25.98
C TYR A 361 30.24 34.29 -24.66
N GLN A 362 31.56 34.07 -24.58
CA GLN A 362 32.37 34.37 -23.40
C GLN A 362 32.36 35.86 -23.07
N ARG A 363 32.43 36.72 -24.11
CA ARG A 363 32.32 38.19 -23.98
C ARG A 363 30.97 38.58 -23.36
N LEU A 364 29.86 38.09 -23.92
CA LEU A 364 28.52 38.39 -23.42
C LEU A 364 28.31 37.91 -21.97
N VAL A 365 28.76 36.70 -21.63
CA VAL A 365 28.69 36.17 -20.26
C VAL A 365 29.46 37.06 -19.28
N LYS A 366 30.66 37.52 -19.67
CA LYS A 366 31.47 38.42 -18.84
C LYS A 366 30.82 39.80 -18.69
N GLU A 367 30.19 40.33 -19.74
CA GLU A 367 29.46 41.61 -19.70
C GLU A 367 28.24 41.57 -18.79
N MET A 368 27.58 40.41 -18.70
CA MET A 368 26.51 40.15 -17.73
C MET A 368 27.02 40.01 -16.28
N GLY A 369 28.33 40.07 -16.04
CA GLY A 369 28.93 39.87 -14.72
C GLY A 369 28.99 38.40 -14.25
N LEU A 370 28.66 37.45 -15.12
CA LEU A 370 28.65 36.02 -14.79
C LEU A 370 30.06 35.41 -14.91
N ARG A 371 30.44 34.58 -13.94
CA ARG A 371 31.64 33.75 -14.05
C ARG A 371 31.35 32.52 -14.90
N GLN A 372 32.06 32.34 -16.00
CA GLN A 372 31.93 31.12 -16.79
C GLN A 372 32.66 29.95 -16.13
N SER A 373 31.99 28.79 -16.09
CA SER A 373 32.57 27.50 -15.74
C SER A 373 32.23 26.50 -16.85
N MET A 374 33.15 25.59 -17.17
CA MET A 374 32.84 24.51 -18.12
C MET A 374 33.24 23.15 -17.55
N SER A 375 32.43 22.11 -17.82
CA SER A 375 32.77 20.74 -17.45
C SER A 375 33.97 20.22 -18.25
N ARG A 376 34.56 19.10 -17.82
CA ARG A 376 35.57 18.40 -18.65
C ARG A 376 34.84 17.65 -19.77
N ARG A 377 35.37 17.69 -21.00
CA ARG A 377 34.86 16.91 -22.13
C ARG A 377 34.71 15.42 -21.73
N GLY A 378 33.55 14.83 -21.99
CA GLY A 378 33.24 13.43 -21.68
C GLY A 378 32.77 13.17 -20.23
N ASN A 379 32.47 14.21 -19.44
CA ASN A 379 31.93 14.06 -18.09
C ASN A 379 30.47 14.55 -18.01
N CYS A 380 29.53 13.70 -18.44
CA CYS A 380 28.08 13.96 -18.39
C CYS A 380 27.55 14.25 -16.98
N LEU A 381 28.24 13.76 -15.94
CA LEU A 381 27.82 13.95 -14.55
C LEU A 381 27.90 15.42 -14.10
N ASP A 382 28.72 16.24 -14.75
CA ASP A 382 28.90 17.65 -14.38
C ASP A 382 27.71 18.54 -14.81
N ASN A 383 26.79 18.03 -15.66
CA ASN A 383 25.55 18.74 -16.04
C ASN A 383 24.28 17.91 -15.78
N ALA A 384 24.38 16.87 -14.94
CA ALA A 384 23.30 15.93 -14.66
C ALA A 384 21.94 16.57 -14.28
N PRO A 385 21.86 17.70 -13.54
CA PRO A 385 20.56 18.32 -13.24
C PRO A 385 19.85 18.90 -14.45
N MET A 386 20.59 19.32 -15.48
CA MET A 386 20.02 19.79 -16.75
C MET A 386 19.62 18.61 -17.64
N GLU A 387 20.44 17.57 -17.73
CA GLU A 387 20.10 16.33 -18.44
C GLU A 387 18.82 15.70 -17.89
N SER A 388 18.67 15.66 -16.56
CA SER A 388 17.46 15.18 -15.89
C SER A 388 16.24 16.01 -16.27
N PHE A 389 16.39 17.34 -16.39
CA PHE A 389 15.32 18.22 -16.83
C PHE A 389 14.89 17.89 -18.27
N PHE A 390 15.83 17.79 -19.22
CA PHE A 390 15.49 17.43 -20.60
C PHE A 390 14.88 16.03 -20.73
N GLY A 391 15.30 15.09 -19.88
CA GLY A 391 14.69 13.77 -19.76
C GLY A 391 13.20 13.87 -19.41
N HIS A 392 12.87 14.63 -18.36
CA HIS A 392 11.49 14.87 -17.95
C HIS A 392 10.68 15.61 -19.01
N LEU A 393 11.23 16.69 -19.59
CA LEU A 393 10.57 17.45 -20.65
C LEU A 393 10.14 16.53 -21.79
N LYS A 394 11.08 15.75 -22.34
CA LYS A 394 10.82 14.84 -23.46
C LYS A 394 9.85 13.70 -23.15
N ASP A 395 9.67 13.36 -21.88
CA ASP A 395 8.73 12.31 -21.47
C ASP A 395 7.33 12.89 -21.20
N GLU A 396 7.27 14.10 -20.68
CA GLU A 396 6.03 14.74 -20.25
C GLU A 396 5.30 15.42 -21.42
N ILE A 397 6.01 15.99 -22.41
CA ILE A 397 5.39 16.58 -23.61
C ILE A 397 5.36 15.62 -24.80
N ASP A 398 4.32 15.72 -25.62
CA ASP A 398 4.12 14.89 -26.81
C ASP A 398 4.74 15.57 -28.07
N TYR A 399 6.00 16.04 -27.96
CA TYR A 399 6.66 16.87 -28.98
C TYR A 399 6.80 16.24 -30.37
N LYS A 400 6.72 14.91 -30.45
CA LYS A 400 6.83 14.17 -31.73
C LYS A 400 5.61 14.35 -32.62
N GLU A 401 4.47 14.65 -32.02
CA GLU A 401 3.19 14.82 -32.73
C GLU A 401 3.00 16.23 -33.27
N ALA A 402 3.80 17.20 -32.78
CA ALA A 402 3.72 18.59 -33.23
C ALA A 402 3.97 18.69 -34.74
N GLU A 403 3.08 19.36 -35.45
CA GLU A 403 3.09 19.48 -36.91
C GLU A 403 3.94 20.66 -37.40
N SER A 404 4.16 21.65 -36.55
CA SER A 404 4.89 22.87 -36.88
C SER A 404 5.81 23.34 -35.74
N LEU A 405 6.78 24.20 -36.08
CA LEU A 405 7.63 24.84 -35.08
C LEU A 405 6.83 25.72 -34.11
N ALA A 406 5.75 26.36 -34.58
CA ALA A 406 4.87 27.18 -33.76
C ALA A 406 4.12 26.34 -32.71
N GLU A 407 3.58 25.18 -33.12
CA GLU A 407 2.94 24.26 -32.19
C GLU A 407 3.95 23.71 -31.17
N LEU A 408 5.15 23.32 -31.63
CA LEU A 408 6.21 22.88 -30.73
C LEU A 408 6.60 23.97 -29.73
N HIS A 409 6.66 25.23 -30.18
CA HIS A 409 6.94 26.38 -29.30
C HIS A 409 5.88 26.51 -28.21
N THR A 410 4.58 26.40 -28.54
CA THR A 410 3.49 26.42 -27.56
C THR A 410 3.63 25.28 -26.56
N LEU A 411 3.88 24.05 -27.01
CA LEU A 411 4.08 22.90 -26.13
C LEU A 411 5.25 23.10 -25.16
N VAL A 412 6.37 23.64 -25.65
CA VAL A 412 7.54 23.93 -24.81
C VAL A 412 7.21 25.04 -23.81
N MET A 413 6.57 26.13 -24.24
CA MET A 413 6.17 27.24 -23.37
C MET A 413 5.24 26.78 -22.24
N ASP A 414 4.18 26.03 -22.59
CA ASP A 414 3.25 25.47 -21.61
C ASP A 414 3.97 24.55 -20.62
N TYR A 415 4.95 23.78 -21.11
CA TYR A 415 5.76 22.92 -20.26
C TYR A 415 6.67 23.70 -19.31
N MET A 416 7.30 24.80 -19.74
CA MET A 416 8.14 25.62 -18.88
C MET A 416 7.32 26.22 -17.74
N ASN A 417 6.12 26.73 -18.05
CA ASN A 417 5.18 27.21 -17.04
C ASN A 417 4.75 26.07 -16.11
N HIS A 418 4.37 24.91 -16.65
CA HIS A 418 4.03 23.74 -15.85
C HIS A 418 5.19 23.33 -14.92
N TYR A 419 6.42 23.25 -15.44
CA TYR A 419 7.60 22.83 -14.70
C TYR A 419 7.93 23.78 -13.54
N ASN A 420 7.92 25.09 -13.81
CA ASN A 420 8.28 26.10 -12.80
C ASN A 420 7.15 26.37 -11.79
N CYS A 421 5.90 26.40 -12.24
CA CYS A 421 4.79 26.94 -11.45
C CYS A 421 3.83 25.87 -10.91
N THR A 422 3.76 24.69 -11.53
CA THR A 422 2.74 23.66 -11.20
C THR A 422 3.36 22.33 -10.76
N ARG A 423 4.52 21.96 -11.30
CA ARG A 423 5.17 20.65 -11.10
C ARG A 423 5.93 20.60 -9.78
N LYS A 424 5.27 20.06 -8.76
CA LYS A 424 5.87 19.82 -7.45
C LYS A 424 7.00 18.80 -7.50
N GLN A 425 8.08 19.05 -6.76
CA GLN A 425 9.23 18.16 -6.68
C GLN A 425 9.43 17.64 -5.26
N TRP A 426 9.50 16.31 -5.13
CA TRP A 426 9.62 15.65 -3.82
C TRP A 426 10.80 16.17 -2.98
N THR A 427 11.93 16.45 -3.63
CA THR A 427 13.16 16.92 -2.99
C THR A 427 13.17 18.42 -2.71
N LEU A 428 12.27 19.21 -3.29
CA LEU A 428 12.11 20.64 -3.02
C LEU A 428 11.05 20.87 -1.92
N LYS A 429 11.08 20.07 -0.85
CA LYS A 429 10.04 20.07 0.19
C LYS A 429 8.61 19.94 -0.38
N LYS A 430 8.44 19.28 -1.53
CA LYS A 430 7.17 19.13 -2.28
C LYS A 430 6.60 20.45 -2.84
N MET A 431 7.42 21.49 -2.94
CA MET A 431 7.10 22.76 -3.60
C MET A 431 7.41 22.69 -5.10
N THR A 432 6.88 23.66 -5.85
CA THR A 432 7.28 23.93 -7.24
C THR A 432 8.58 24.73 -7.24
N PRO A 433 9.37 24.73 -8.33
CA PRO A 433 10.60 25.54 -8.41
C PRO A 433 10.38 27.01 -8.04
N ALA A 434 9.34 27.65 -8.58
CA ALA A 434 9.02 29.05 -8.28
C ALA A 434 8.65 29.27 -6.80
N ALA A 435 7.85 28.37 -6.21
CA ALA A 435 7.50 28.47 -4.79
C ALA A 435 8.72 28.21 -3.89
N TYR A 436 9.61 27.32 -4.30
CA TYR A 436 10.85 27.02 -3.57
C TYR A 436 11.82 28.21 -3.62
N ARG A 437 11.92 28.92 -4.75
CA ARG A 437 12.64 30.20 -4.85
C ARG A 437 12.11 31.19 -3.82
N SER A 438 10.81 31.44 -3.78
CA SER A 438 10.21 32.36 -2.81
C SER A 438 10.46 31.90 -1.36
N HIS A 439 10.46 30.59 -1.11
CA HIS A 439 10.80 30.04 0.20
C HIS A 439 12.27 30.29 0.60
N LEU A 440 13.21 30.16 -0.33
CA LEU A 440 14.63 30.43 -0.07
C LEU A 440 14.91 31.92 0.12
N ILE A 441 14.21 32.80 -0.59
CA ILE A 441 14.37 34.26 -0.44
C ILE A 441 13.77 34.75 0.90
N ALA A 442 12.74 34.07 1.40
CA ALA A 442 12.06 34.45 2.65
C ALA A 442 12.66 33.80 3.91
N ALA A 443 13.54 32.80 3.76
CA ALA A 443 14.20 32.09 4.86
C ALA A 443 15.52 32.78 5.21
#